data_AF-A0A4U1JEZ7-F1
#
_entry.id   AF-A0A4U1JEZ7-F1
#
_cell.length_a   1.000
_cell.length_b   1.000
_cell.length_c   1.000
_cell.angle_alpha   90.00
_cell.angle_beta   90.00
_cell.angle_gamma   90.00
#
_symmetry.space_group_name_H-M   'P 1'
#
loop_
_entity.id
_entity.type
_entity.pdbx_description
1 polymer ?
#
loop_
_entity_poly.entity_id
_entity_poly.type
_entity_poly.pdbx_seq_one_letter_code
_entity_poly.pdbx_strand_id
1 'polypeptide(L)' 'MDSLFDQVVQRSGLSPVFAKGTIQRAFARIGVDAAKMKRDDLERALPTLQAALGVFLPPQELKERITDIGRLCR' A
#
# COMPACT_ATOMS: atom_id res chain seq x y z
N MET A 1 -9.57 1.68 16.01
CA MET A 1 -8.20 2.15 15.72
C MET A 1 -7.77 1.38 14.50
N ASP A 2 -7.60 2.05 13.37
CA ASP A 2 -7.35 1.36 12.09
C ASP A 2 -5.90 0.86 12.05
N SER A 3 -5.72 -0.39 11.61
CA SER A 3 -4.38 -0.98 11.48
C SER A 3 -3.55 -0.19 10.46
N LEU A 4 -2.22 -0.31 10.51
CA LEU A 4 -1.34 0.30 9.50
C LEU A 4 -1.74 -0.16 8.08
N PHE A 5 -2.15 -1.42 7.95
CA PHE A 5 -2.65 -1.96 6.68
C PHE A 5 -3.96 -1.30 6.23
N ASP A 6 -4.93 -1.12 7.13
CA ASP A 6 -6.20 -0.43 6.78
C ASP A 6 -5.94 1.02 6.34
N GLN A 7 -4.98 1.70 6.97
CA GLN A 7 -4.56 3.05 6.60
C GLN A 7 -3.92 3.12 5.21
N VAL A 8 -3.16 2.09 4.80
CA VAL A 8 -2.61 1.96 3.43
C VAL A 8 -3.74 1.71 2.44
N VAL A 9 -4.68 0.82 2.76
CA VAL A 9 -5.85 0.50 1.93
C VAL A 9 -6.68 1.75 1.66
N GLN A 10 -6.98 2.54 2.70
CA GLN A 10 -7.75 3.78 2.59
C GLN A 10 -7.07 4.85 1.72
N ARG A 11 -5.72 4.87 1.69
CA ARG A 11 -4.94 5.83 0.90
C ARG A 11 -4.58 5.34 -0.50
N SER A 12 -5.00 4.13 -0.87
CA SER A 12 -4.62 3.50 -2.14
C SER A 12 -5.32 4.09 -3.37
N GLY A 13 -6.39 4.86 -3.19
CA GLY A 13 -7.21 5.37 -4.30
C GLY A 13 -8.13 4.33 -4.95
N LEU A 14 -8.05 3.06 -4.52
CA LEU A 14 -8.91 1.97 -4.98
C LEU A 14 -10.07 1.73 -4.01
N SER A 15 -11.12 1.09 -4.50
CA SER A 15 -12.19 0.57 -3.63
C SER A 15 -11.60 -0.36 -2.55
N PRO A 16 -11.99 -0.23 -1.27
CA PRO A 16 -11.40 -0.99 -0.17
C PRO A 16 -11.39 -2.50 -0.37
N VAL A 17 -12.44 -3.05 -1.00
CA VAL A 17 -12.57 -4.49 -1.27
C VAL A 17 -11.49 -4.95 -2.25
N PHE A 18 -11.25 -4.18 -3.33
CA PHE A 18 -10.22 -4.49 -4.32
C PHE A 18 -8.81 -4.20 -3.80
N ALA A 19 -8.64 -3.07 -3.10
CA ALA A 19 -7.39 -2.64 -2.51
C ALA A 19 -6.81 -3.70 -1.56
N LYS A 20 -7.65 -4.25 -0.65
CA LYS A 20 -7.21 -5.23 0.35
C LYS A 20 -6.51 -6.43 -0.31
N GLY A 21 -7.16 -7.06 -1.29
CA GLY A 21 -6.59 -8.24 -1.96
C GLY A 21 -5.34 -7.91 -2.79
N THR A 22 -5.33 -6.78 -3.49
CA THR A 22 -4.17 -6.36 -4.30
C THR A 22 -2.96 -6.06 -3.42
N ILE A 23 -3.14 -5.30 -2.35
CA ILE A 23 -2.06 -4.87 -1.47
C ILE A 23 -1.55 -6.04 -0.63
N GLN A 24 -2.43 -6.92 -0.12
CA GLN A 24 -2.01 -8.14 0.56
C GLN A 24 -1.12 -9.01 -0.32
N ARG A 25 -1.50 -9.24 -1.59
CA ARG A 25 -0.68 -10.02 -2.51
C ARG A 25 0.64 -9.34 -2.83
N ALA A 26 0.64 -8.01 -2.97
CA ALA A 26 1.86 -7.24 -3.21
C ALA A 26 2.85 -7.37 -2.03
N PHE A 27 2.36 -7.25 -0.80
CA PHE A 27 3.17 -7.40 0.41
C PHE A 27 3.66 -8.83 0.62
N ALA A 28 2.80 -9.83 0.41
CA ALA A 28 3.16 -11.23 0.54
C ALA A 28 4.31 -11.65 -0.40
N ARG A 29 4.38 -11.08 -1.63
CA ARG A 29 5.47 -11.35 -2.60
C ARG A 29 6.86 -10.96 -2.10
N ILE A 30 6.95 -10.04 -1.14
CA ILE A 30 8.22 -9.57 -0.56
C ILE A 30 8.37 -9.96 0.92
N GLY A 31 7.54 -10.91 1.38
CA GLY A 31 7.57 -11.43 2.74
C GLY A 31 7.03 -10.48 3.81
N VAL A 32 6.22 -9.48 3.45
CA VAL A 32 5.56 -8.59 4.42
C VAL A 32 4.19 -9.17 4.79
N ASP A 33 4.01 -9.47 6.09
CA ASP A 33 2.72 -9.87 6.66
C ASP A 33 1.90 -8.62 6.99
N ALA A 34 0.83 -8.37 6.23
CA ALA A 34 -0.06 -7.21 6.41
C ALA A 34 -0.68 -7.13 7.83
N ALA A 35 -0.83 -8.24 8.55
CA ALA A 35 -1.38 -8.24 9.91
C ALA A 35 -0.35 -7.80 10.97
N LYS A 36 0.95 -7.93 10.66
CA LYS A 36 2.06 -7.67 11.60
C LYS A 36 3.06 -6.62 11.11
N MET A 37 2.79 -6.02 9.95
CA MET A 37 3.67 -5.05 9.29
C MET A 37 4.00 -3.88 10.22
N LYS A 38 5.26 -3.47 10.20
CA LYS A 38 5.74 -2.25 10.84
C LYS A 38 5.94 -1.14 9.81
N ARG A 39 6.26 0.06 10.27
CA ARG A 39 6.53 1.21 9.40
C ARG A 39 7.73 0.95 8.46
N ASP A 40 8.77 0.30 8.96
CA ASP A 40 9.94 -0.10 8.16
C ASP A 40 9.57 -1.11 7.05
N ASP A 41 8.64 -2.03 7.33
CA ASP A 41 8.12 -2.94 6.32
C ASP A 41 7.35 -2.20 5.24
N LEU A 42 6.55 -1.19 5.62
CA LEU A 42 5.83 -0.35 4.67
C LEU A 42 6.79 0.43 3.78
N GLU A 43 7.83 1.05 4.35
CA GLU A 43 8.84 1.79 3.59
C GLU A 43 9.52 0.89 2.55
N ARG A 44 9.94 -0.31 2.95
CA ARG A 44 10.50 -1.32 2.04
C ARG A 44 9.50 -1.79 0.99
N ALA A 45 8.21 -1.77 1.30
CA ALA A 45 7.14 -2.21 0.40
C ALA A 45 6.66 -1.14 -0.60
N LEU A 46 7.00 0.15 -0.42
CA LEU A 46 6.53 1.24 -1.28
C LEU A 46 6.78 1.00 -2.79
N PRO A 47 7.95 0.52 -3.24
CA PRO A 47 8.17 0.25 -4.66
C PRO A 47 7.27 -0.87 -5.21
N THR A 48 7.07 -1.94 -4.42
CA THR A 48 6.18 -3.05 -4.78
C THR A 48 4.72 -2.61 -4.81
N LEU A 49 4.34 -1.75 -3.88
CA LEU A 49 3.01 -1.16 -3.82
C LEU A 49 2.76 -0.24 -5.03
N GLN A 50 3.75 0.58 -5.41
CA GLN A 50 3.68 1.42 -6.60
C GLN A 50 3.46 0.59 -7.86
N ALA A 51 4.21 -0.50 -8.03
CA ALA A 51 4.02 -1.41 -9.16
C ALA A 51 2.61 -2.04 -9.17
N ALA A 52 2.10 -2.44 -8.00
CA ALA A 52 0.78 -3.06 -7.89
C ALA A 52 -0.36 -2.07 -8.18
N LEU A 53 -0.28 -0.84 -7.66
CA LEU A 53 -1.30 0.19 -7.86
C LEU A 53 -1.23 0.80 -9.27
N GLY A 54 -0.04 0.85 -9.88
CA GLY A 54 0.15 1.38 -11.24
C GLY A 54 -0.50 0.57 -12.35
N VAL A 55 -0.98 -0.65 -12.05
CA VAL A 55 -1.84 -1.42 -12.96
C VAL A 55 -3.24 -0.80 -13.09
N PHE A 56 -3.68 -0.06 -12.07
CA PHE A 56 -5.06 0.45 -11.97
C PHE A 56 -5.14 1.98 -12.03
N LEU A 57 -4.12 2.68 -11.54
CA LEU A 57 -4.13 4.12 -11.42
C LEU A 57 -3.33 4.81 -12.53
N PRO A 58 -3.78 5.97 -13.02
CA PRO A 58 -2.98 6.85 -13.87
C PRO A 58 -1.67 7.27 -13.16
N PRO A 59 -0.58 7.56 -13.90
CA PRO A 59 0.72 7.86 -13.31
C PRO A 59 0.73 9.02 -12.30
N GLN A 60 -0.04 10.08 -12.57
CA GLN A 60 -0.12 11.24 -11.69
C GLN A 60 -0.79 10.87 -10.36
N GLU A 61 -1.95 10.21 -10.42
CA GLU A 61 -2.64 9.75 -9.22
C GLU A 61 -1.81 8.73 -8.45
N LEU A 62 -1.17 7.79 -9.13
CA LEU A 62 -0.27 6.82 -8.51
C LEU A 62 0.82 7.50 -7.67
N LYS A 63 1.47 8.53 -8.23
CA LYS A 63 2.51 9.28 -7.55
C LYS A 63 1.98 9.96 -6.28
N GLU A 64 0.78 10.54 -6.35
CA GLU A 64 0.12 11.16 -5.20
C GLU A 64 -0.21 10.12 -4.11
N ARG A 65 -0.81 8.97 -4.48
CA ARG A 65 -1.13 7.90 -3.53
C ARG A 65 0.11 7.33 -2.85
N ILE A 66 1.19 7.09 -3.59
CA ILE A 66 2.45 6.58 -3.01
C ILE A 66 3.08 7.62 -2.08
N THR A 67 3.03 8.90 -2.42
CA THR A 67 3.50 9.98 -1.53
C THR A 67 2.69 10.02 -0.24
N ASP A 68 1.36 9.94 -0.33
CA ASP A 68 0.46 9.94 0.84
C ASP A 68 0.65 8.71 1.71
N ILE A 69 0.83 7.53 1.11
CA ILE A 69 1.12 6.29 1.84
C ILE A 69 2.50 6.34 2.50
N GLY A 70 3.51 6.92 1.85
CA GLY A 70 4.85 7.08 2.41
C GLY A 70 4.89 7.95 3.68
N ARG A 71 3.90 8.84 3.88
CA ARG A 71 3.77 9.59 5.15
C ARG A 71 3.43 8.69 6.34
N LEU A 72 2.91 7.49 6.11
CA LEU A 72 2.66 6.49 7.16
C LEU A 72 3.93 5.78 7.64
N CYS A 73 5.09 6.01 7.00
CA CYS A 73 6.36 5.45 7.47
C CYS A 73 6.92 6.23 8.69
N ARG A 74 6.40 7.42 9.00
CA ARG A 74 6.86 8.30 10.09
C ARG A 74 5.95 8.22 11.31
#